data_AF-A0A661YPS3-F1
#
_entry.id   AF-A0A661YPS3-F1
#
_cell.length_a   1.000
_cell.length_b   1.000
_cell.length_c   1.000
_cell.angle_alpha   90.00
_cell.angle_beta   90.00
_cell.angle_gamma   90.00
#
_symmetry.space_group_name_H-M   'P 1'
#
loop_
_entity.id
_entity.type
_entity.pdbx_description
1 polymer ?
#
loop_
_entity_poly.entity_id
_entity_poly.type
_entity_poly.pdbx_seq_one_letter_code
_entity_poly.pdbx_strand_id
1 'polypeptide(L)'
;MEIYLLNISFDFEYLPLLIVVAIAWFVPMLLSILRLQRIPAVIVEIITGFLIGRYLLMNISSGSMEILEFIALTGFIFLMFLSGLEINTDQIVAAFPRRKLTLPRFLKNPLLVGLVFFILTLTLSYAGATALSAIVYIPNIWYFS
;
A
#
# COMPACT_ATOMS: atom_id res chain seq x y z
N MET A 1 38.47 -23.36 29.77
CA MET A 1 37.02 -23.12 29.62
C MET A 1 36.89 -21.83 28.84
N GLU A 2 36.95 -21.93 27.50
CA GLU A 2 36.86 -20.74 26.65
C GLU A 2 35.41 -20.27 26.59
N ILE A 3 35.21 -19.04 27.06
CA ILE A 3 33.92 -18.37 27.04
C ILE A 3 33.69 -17.94 25.60
N TYR A 4 32.84 -18.65 24.87
CA TYR A 4 32.31 -18.17 23.60
C TYR A 4 31.46 -16.93 23.90
N LEU A 5 32.08 -15.76 23.85
CA LEU A 5 31.35 -14.50 23.75
C LEU A 5 30.60 -14.56 22.41
N LEU A 6 29.27 -14.65 22.47
CA LEU A 6 28.40 -14.43 21.34
C LEU A 6 28.65 -13.00 20.84
N ASN A 7 29.56 -12.86 19.87
CA ASN A 7 29.73 -11.62 19.14
C ASN A 7 28.56 -11.52 18.16
N ILE A 8 27.43 -11.02 18.66
CA ILE A 8 26.28 -10.65 17.82
C ILE A 8 26.63 -9.30 17.20
N SER A 9 27.62 -9.27 16.32
CA SER A 9 27.83 -8.13 15.44
C SER A 9 26.71 -8.17 14.41
N PHE A 10 25.64 -7.43 14.69
CA PHE A 10 24.66 -7.13 13.66
C PHE A 10 25.32 -6.18 12.66
N ASP A 11 25.91 -6.73 11.61
CA ASP A 11 26.38 -5.96 10.46
C ASP A 11 25.15 -5.47 9.69
N PHE A 12 24.49 -4.43 10.23
CA PHE A 12 23.36 -3.80 9.58
C PHE A 12 23.87 -2.94 8.42
N GLU A 13 23.54 -3.34 7.20
CA GLU A 13 23.73 -2.50 6.03
C GLU A 13 22.62 -1.44 5.99
N TYR A 14 22.96 -0.20 6.35
CA TYR A 14 22.01 0.94 6.35
C TYR A 14 21.80 1.56 4.95
N LEU A 15 22.55 1.09 3.96
CA LEU A 15 22.52 1.61 2.59
C LEU A 15 21.12 1.53 1.93
N PRO A 16 20.36 0.43 2.04
CA PRO A 16 18.99 0.36 1.52
C PRO A 16 18.08 1.42 2.15
N LEU A 17 18.18 1.60 3.47
CA LEU A 17 17.37 2.57 4.20
C LEU A 17 17.70 4.00 3.75
N LEU A 18 18.99 4.32 3.60
CA LEU A 18 19.44 5.61 3.10
C LEU A 18 18.89 5.87 1.69
N ILE A 19 18.94 4.87 0.82
CA ILE A 19 18.39 4.98 -0.55
C ILE A 19 16.88 5.25 -0.49
N VAL A 20 16.12 4.50 0.30
CA VAL A 20 14.66 4.69 0.43
C VAL A 20 14.32 6.09 0.94
N VAL A 21 15.00 6.55 2.00
CA VAL A 21 14.79 7.90 2.56
C VAL A 21 15.16 8.98 1.55
N ALA A 22 16.27 8.81 0.83
CA ALA A 22 16.70 9.75 -0.21
C ALA A 22 15.67 9.84 -1.35
N ILE A 23 15.11 8.71 -1.80
CA ILE A 23 14.07 8.69 -2.83
C ILE A 23 12.78 9.36 -2.33
N ALA A 24 12.32 9.00 -1.13
CA ALA A 24 11.10 9.54 -0.54
C ALA A 24 11.18 11.06 -0.37
N TRP A 25 12.37 11.61 -0.14
CA TRP A 25 12.59 13.06 -0.13
C TRP A 25 12.72 13.65 -1.54
N PHE A 26 13.47 12.99 -2.43
CA PHE A 26 13.83 13.53 -3.74
C PHE A 26 12.65 13.54 -4.73
N VAL A 27 11.83 12.49 -4.76
CA VAL A 27 10.69 12.38 -5.70
C VAL A 27 9.68 13.52 -5.56
N PRO A 28 9.12 13.84 -4.37
CA PRO A 28 8.18 14.95 -4.25
C PRO A 28 8.85 16.30 -4.55
N MET A 29 10.12 16.48 -4.19
CA MET A 29 10.89 17.68 -4.52
C MET A 29 11.04 17.85 -6.04
N LEU A 30 11.39 16.77 -6.74
CA LEU A 30 11.53 16.76 -8.19
C LEU A 30 10.19 17.05 -8.90
N LEU A 31 9.10 16.43 -8.45
CA LEU A 31 7.75 16.69 -8.98
C LEU A 31 7.33 18.15 -8.80
N SER A 32 7.69 18.75 -7.66
CA SER A 32 7.45 20.17 -7.38
C SER A 32 8.25 21.08 -8.33
N ILE A 33 9.55 20.80 -8.52
CA ILE A 33 10.43 21.56 -9.43
C ILE A 33 9.93 21.48 -10.87
N LEU A 34 9.54 20.29 -11.33
CA LEU A 34 9.02 20.05 -12.68
C LEU A 34 7.57 20.54 -12.87
N ARG A 35 6.94 21.09 -11.82
CA ARG A 35 5.55 21.58 -11.80
C ARG A 35 4.53 20.51 -12.19
N LEU A 36 4.81 19.24 -11.89
CA LEU A 36 3.96 18.09 -12.20
C LEU A 36 2.90 17.85 -11.12
N GLN A 37 2.14 18.89 -10.76
CA GLN A 37 1.19 18.84 -9.64
C GLN A 37 -0.04 17.94 -9.86
N ARG A 38 -0.26 17.46 -11.09
CA ARG A 38 -1.38 16.54 -11.42
C ARG A 38 -1.10 15.10 -11.03
N ILE A 39 0.16 14.74 -10.80
CA ILE A 39 0.57 13.37 -10.51
C ILE A 39 0.76 13.24 -8.98
N PRO A 40 0.04 12.33 -8.31
CA PRO A 40 0.27 12.03 -6.90
C PRO A 40 1.69 11.52 -6.67
N ALA A 41 2.43 12.15 -5.75
CA ALA A 41 3.82 11.80 -5.45
C ALA A 41 3.98 10.33 -5.05
N VAL A 42 3.06 9.81 -4.23
CA VAL A 42 3.05 8.42 -3.77
C VAL A 42 3.08 7.41 -4.92
N ILE A 43 2.39 7.67 -6.03
CA ILE A 43 2.41 6.77 -7.21
C ILE A 43 3.82 6.71 -7.81
N VAL A 44 4.48 7.88 -7.90
CA VAL A 44 5.84 7.99 -8.44
C VAL A 44 6.86 7.37 -7.50
N GLU A 45 6.68 7.52 -6.19
CA GLU A 45 7.50 6.88 -5.16
C GLU A 45 7.42 5.35 -5.25
N ILE A 46 6.22 4.78 -5.41
CA ILE A 46 6.03 3.33 -5.57
C ILE A 46 6.73 2.82 -6.83
N ILE A 47 6.56 3.49 -7.96
CA ILE A 47 7.22 3.09 -9.22
C ILE A 47 8.74 3.20 -9.09
N THR A 48 9.24 4.29 -8.51
CA THR A 48 10.67 4.53 -8.33
C THR A 48 11.28 3.50 -7.38
N GLY A 49 10.60 3.21 -6.27
CA GLY A 49 10.98 2.18 -5.31
C GLY A 49 11.01 0.79 -5.93
N PHE A 50 10.05 0.44 -6.79
CA PHE A 50 10.05 -0.83 -7.53
C PHE A 50 11.26 -0.95 -8.47
N LEU A 51 11.53 0.09 -9.27
CA LEU A 51 12.66 0.09 -10.20
C LEU A 51 13.99 0.01 -9.45
N ILE A 52 14.19 0.86 -8.44
CA ILE A 52 15.41 0.90 -7.66
C ILE A 52 15.60 -0.38 -6.85
N GLY A 53 14.55 -0.90 -6.22
CA GLY A 53 14.59 -2.17 -5.51
C GLY A 53 15.05 -3.32 -6.42
N ARG A 54 14.54 -3.38 -7.65
CA ARG A 54 14.92 -4.39 -8.62
C ARG A 54 16.35 -4.26 -9.14
N TYR A 55 16.83 -3.04 -9.40
CA TYR A 55 18.13 -2.85 -10.07
C TYR A 55 19.30 -2.57 -9.12
N LEU A 56 19.07 -1.89 -8.00
CA LEU A 56 20.11 -1.45 -7.06
C LEU A 56 20.16 -2.31 -5.78
N LEU A 57 19.03 -2.88 -5.35
CA LEU A 57 18.94 -3.63 -4.09
C LEU A 57 18.93 -5.17 -4.27
N MET A 58 19.15 -5.69 -5.50
CA MET A 58 19.00 -7.12 -5.82
C MET A 58 20.01 -8.04 -5.09
N ASN A 59 21.19 -7.52 -4.76
CA ASN A 59 22.31 -8.32 -4.23
C ASN A 59 22.58 -8.08 -2.73
N ILE A 60 21.69 -7.40 -2.03
CA ILE A 60 21.91 -6.99 -0.64
C ILE A 60 21.57 -8.15 0.30
N SER A 61 22.31 -8.25 1.42
CA SER A 61 22.11 -9.28 2.43
C SER A 61 20.69 -9.27 3.00
N SER A 62 20.18 -10.48 3.31
CA SER A 62 18.81 -10.68 3.79
C SER A 62 18.48 -9.89 5.06
N GLY A 63 19.45 -9.69 5.95
CA GLY A 63 19.24 -8.96 7.21
C GLY A 63 18.89 -7.48 7.02
N SER A 64 19.34 -6.85 5.95
CA SER A 64 18.99 -5.45 5.63
C SER A 64 17.59 -5.30 5.02
N MET A 65 17.04 -6.38 4.44
CA MET A 65 15.68 -6.38 3.92
C MET A 65 14.66 -6.48 5.06
N GLU A 66 14.98 -7.23 6.12
CA GLU A 66 14.12 -7.37 7.31
C GLU A 66 13.83 -6.02 7.99
N ILE A 67 14.84 -5.14 8.10
CA ILE A 67 14.64 -3.82 8.70
C ILE A 67 13.80 -2.89 7.79
N LEU A 68 13.94 -3.00 6.46
CA LEU A 68 13.10 -2.27 5.51
C LEU A 68 11.65 -2.72 5.61
N GLU A 69 11.40 -4.03 5.73
CA GLU A 69 10.06 -4.58 5.91
C GLU A 69 9.44 -4.13 7.23
N PHE A 70 10.20 -4.17 8.33
CA PHE A 70 9.76 -3.67 9.62
C PHE A 70 9.37 -2.18 9.57
N ILE A 71 10.21 -1.34 8.96
CA ILE A 71 9.93 0.09 8.79
C ILE A 71 8.73 0.32 7.87
N ALA A 72 8.58 -0.46 6.80
CA ALA A 72 7.44 -0.36 5.89
C ALA A 72 6.12 -0.69 6.58
N LEU A 73 6.07 -1.79 7.35
CA LEU A 73 4.89 -2.18 8.15
C LEU A 73 4.59 -1.13 9.22
N THR A 74 5.61 -0.66 9.93
CA THR A 74 5.46 0.36 10.98
C THR A 74 4.92 1.67 10.38
N GLY A 75 5.49 2.12 9.26
CA GLY A 75 5.04 3.31 8.54
C GLY A 75 3.61 3.16 8.03
N PHE A 76 3.26 2.00 7.47
CA PHE A 76 1.90 1.70 7.03
C PHE A 76 0.89 1.76 8.19
N ILE A 77 1.24 1.20 9.35
CA ILE A 77 0.42 1.30 10.56
C ILE A 77 0.26 2.76 11.00
N PHE A 78 1.33 3.57 10.99
CA PHE A 78 1.23 4.99 11.33
C PHE A 78 0.33 5.77 10.36
N LEU A 79 0.40 5.48 9.06
CA LEU A 79 -0.48 6.11 8.06
C LEU A 79 -1.95 5.70 8.28
N MET A 80 -2.20 4.42 8.54
CA MET A 80 -3.55 3.94 8.88
C MET A 80 -4.06 4.56 10.17
N PHE A 81 -3.21 4.71 11.18
CA PHE A 81 -3.55 5.35 12.45
C PHE A 81 -3.89 6.82 12.26
N LEU A 82 -3.07 7.58 11.52
CA LEU A 82 -3.31 8.98 11.23
C LEU A 82 -4.61 9.17 10.43
N SER A 83 -4.83 8.35 9.41
CA SER A 83 -6.09 8.33 8.67
C SER A 83 -7.27 8.02 9.59
N GLY A 84 -7.11 7.11 10.56
CA GLY A 84 -8.10 6.83 11.59
C GLY A 84 -8.45 8.04 12.47
N LEU A 85 -7.46 8.88 12.80
CA LEU A 85 -7.68 10.12 13.56
C LEU A 85 -8.40 11.21 12.75
N GLU A 86 -8.24 11.21 11.42
CA GLU A 86 -8.94 12.14 10.52
C GLU A 86 -10.42 11.75 10.30
N ILE A 87 -10.79 10.51 10.62
CA ILE A 87 -12.16 10.01 10.43
C ILE A 87 -13.11 10.55 11.51
N ASN A 88 -14.22 11.16 11.05
CA ASN A 88 -15.32 11.56 11.94
C ASN A 88 -16.30 10.38 12.15
N THR A 89 -16.28 9.79 13.35
CA THR A 89 -17.12 8.64 13.71
C THR A 89 -18.61 8.98 13.75
N ASP A 90 -18.99 10.18 14.15
CA ASP A 90 -20.40 10.63 14.18
C ASP A 90 -21.00 10.65 12.76
N GLN A 91 -20.22 11.09 11.77
CA GLN A 91 -20.64 11.07 10.37
C GLN A 91 -20.84 9.64 9.85
N ILE A 92 -19.97 8.69 10.25
CA ILE A 92 -20.12 7.27 9.92
C ILE A 92 -21.40 6.71 10.54
N VAL A 93 -21.62 6.95 11.84
CA VAL A 93 -22.81 6.46 12.55
C VAL A 93 -24.10 7.07 11.98
N ALA A 94 -24.06 8.34 11.56
CA ALA A 94 -25.17 9.02 10.91
C ALA A 94 -25.46 8.48 9.49
N ALA A 95 -24.46 7.92 8.80
CA ALA A 95 -24.61 7.31 7.49
C ALA A 95 -25.34 5.96 7.53
N PHE A 96 -25.54 5.33 8.69
CA PHE A 96 -26.33 4.10 8.75
C PHE A 96 -27.83 4.37 8.44
N PRO A 97 -28.48 3.53 7.62
CA PRO A 97 -29.88 3.73 7.26
C PRO A 97 -30.82 3.46 8.45
N ARG A 98 -31.35 4.52 9.06
CA ARG A 98 -32.28 4.43 10.21
C ARG A 98 -33.77 4.39 9.85
N ARG A 99 -34.13 4.58 8.58
CA ARG A 99 -35.53 4.62 8.08
C ARG A 99 -35.64 3.77 6.81
N LYS A 100 -36.89 3.52 6.37
CA LYS A 100 -37.17 2.82 5.10
C LYS A 100 -36.33 3.39 3.96
N LEU A 101 -35.64 2.49 3.25
CA LEU A 101 -34.78 2.82 2.13
C LEU A 101 -35.64 3.19 0.92
N THR A 102 -35.48 4.42 0.44
CA THR A 102 -36.03 4.86 -0.84
C THR A 102 -34.88 5.08 -1.82
N LEU A 103 -35.12 4.84 -3.11
CA LEU A 103 -34.10 4.96 -4.17
C LEU A 103 -33.30 6.28 -4.14
N PRO A 104 -33.93 7.48 -4.03
CA PRO A 104 -33.18 8.74 -3.96
C PRO A 104 -32.40 8.91 -2.65
N ARG A 105 -32.77 8.20 -1.58
CA ARG A 105 -32.07 8.24 -0.29
C ARG A 105 -30.89 7.28 -0.25
N PHE A 106 -30.99 6.17 -0.99
CA PHE A 106 -29.89 5.23 -1.21
C PHE A 106 -28.72 5.90 -1.94
N LEU A 107 -29.01 6.58 -3.06
CA LEU A 107 -27.99 7.28 -3.86
C LEU A 107 -27.32 8.47 -3.15
N LYS A 108 -27.96 9.02 -2.10
CA LYS A 108 -27.40 10.11 -1.29
C LYS A 108 -26.60 9.63 -0.08
N ASN A 109 -26.61 8.33 0.21
CA ASN A 109 -25.93 7.78 1.38
C ASN A 109 -24.50 7.34 0.98
N PRO A 110 -23.44 8.04 1.43
CA PRO A 110 -22.07 7.76 1.01
C PRO A 110 -21.61 6.34 1.38
N LEU A 111 -22.08 5.80 2.52
CA LEU A 111 -21.74 4.45 2.96
C LEU A 111 -22.33 3.39 2.03
N LEU A 112 -23.61 3.51 1.68
CA LEU A 112 -24.29 2.56 0.79
C LEU A 112 -23.75 2.65 -0.64
N VAL A 113 -23.52 3.86 -1.14
CA VAL A 113 -22.93 4.07 -2.47
C VAL A 113 -21.51 3.50 -2.52
N GLY A 114 -20.68 3.78 -1.51
CA GLY A 114 -19.34 3.21 -1.40
C GLY A 114 -19.35 1.67 -1.36
N LEU A 115 -20.27 1.07 -0.61
CA LEU A 115 -20.42 -0.37 -0.53
C LEU A 115 -20.84 -0.97 -1.89
N VAL A 116 -21.75 -0.33 -2.62
CA VAL A 116 -22.12 -0.76 -3.97
C VAL A 116 -20.93 -0.69 -4.92
N PHE A 117 -20.19 0.42 -4.92
CA PHE A 117 -18.97 0.52 -5.74
C PHE A 117 -17.94 -0.54 -5.37
N PHE A 118 -17.75 -0.81 -4.08
CA PHE A 118 -16.87 -1.87 -3.61
C PHE A 118 -17.30 -3.26 -4.14
N ILE A 119 -18.57 -3.63 -3.97
CA ILE A 119 -19.07 -4.92 -4.48
C ILE A 119 -18.98 -4.98 -6.00
N LEU A 120 -19.33 -3.89 -6.70
CA LEU A 120 -19.27 -3.82 -8.16
C LEU A 120 -17.84 -4.00 -8.65
N THR A 121 -16.88 -3.26 -8.10
CA THR A 121 -15.45 -3.39 -8.47
C THR A 121 -14.89 -4.77 -8.14
N LEU A 122 -15.26 -5.35 -6.99
CA LEU A 122 -14.87 -6.72 -6.63
C LEU A 122 -15.44 -7.74 -7.62
N THR A 123 -16.71 -7.61 -7.97
CA THR A 123 -17.38 -8.49 -8.94
C THR A 123 -16.76 -8.35 -10.32
N LEU A 124 -16.50 -7.12 -10.79
CA LEU A 124 -15.82 -6.87 -12.06
C LEU A 124 -14.41 -7.44 -12.07
N SER A 125 -13.66 -7.28 -10.97
CA SER A 125 -12.31 -7.83 -10.83
C SER A 125 -12.32 -9.36 -10.92
N TYR A 126 -13.22 -10.01 -10.18
CA TYR A 126 -13.39 -11.47 -10.22
C TYR A 126 -13.86 -11.96 -11.60
N ALA A 127 -14.82 -11.27 -12.22
CA ALA A 127 -15.27 -11.58 -13.57
C ALA A 127 -14.15 -11.40 -14.61
N GLY A 128 -13.34 -10.36 -14.46
CA GLY A 128 -12.17 -10.13 -15.32
C GLY A 128 -11.11 -11.20 -15.17
N ALA A 129 -10.79 -11.62 -13.94
CA ALA A 129 -9.85 -12.70 -13.67
C ALA A 129 -10.32 -14.04 -14.28
N THR A 130 -11.61 -14.36 -14.15
CA THR A 130 -12.20 -15.58 -14.72
C THR A 130 -12.35 -15.51 -16.25
N ALA A 131 -12.61 -14.33 -16.82
CA ALA A 131 -12.60 -14.15 -18.27
C ALA A 131 -11.17 -14.32 -18.85
N LEU A 132 -10.15 -13.82 -18.15
CA LEU A 132 -8.76 -13.96 -18.57
C LEU A 132 -8.28 -15.41 -18.49
N SER A 133 -8.73 -16.19 -17.51
CA SER A 133 -8.36 -17.61 -17.38
C SER A 133 -8.85 -18.48 -18.54
N ALA A 134 -9.87 -18.03 -19.29
CA ALA A 134 -10.31 -18.71 -20.50
C ALA A 134 -9.32 -18.55 -21.68
N ILE A 135 -8.48 -17.51 -21.65
CA ILE A 135 -7.51 -17.18 -22.72
C ILE A 135 -6.10 -17.61 -22.31
N VAL A 136 -5.76 -17.48 -21.03
CA VAL A 136 -4.45 -17.81 -20.46
C VAL A 136 -4.61 -18.94 -19.45
N TYR A 137 -3.82 -20.00 -19.57
CA TYR A 137 -3.82 -21.08 -18.57
C TYR A 137 -3.29 -20.55 -17.24
N ILE A 138 -4.20 -20.27 -16.31
CA ILE A 138 -3.88 -19.90 -14.94
C ILE A 138 -4.02 -21.16 -14.07
N PRO A 139 -2.94 -21.69 -13.50
CA PRO A 139 -2.96 -22.97 -12.77
C PRO A 139 -3.88 -22.96 -11.53
N ASN A 140 -4.16 -21.79 -10.96
CA ASN A 140 -5.10 -21.63 -9.85
C ASN A 140 -6.02 -20.43 -10.09
N ILE A 141 -7.31 -20.70 -10.31
CA ILE A 141 -8.36 -19.69 -10.55
C ILE A 141 -8.59 -18.78 -9.32
N TRP A 142 -8.22 -19.25 -8.13
CA TRP A 142 -8.40 -18.57 -6.84
C TRP A 142 -7.14 -17.92 -6.28
N TYR A 143 -5.98 -18.07 -6.94
CA TYR A 143 -4.73 -17.54 -6.43
C TYR A 143 -4.65 -16.03 -6.70
N PHE A 144 -4.81 -15.24 -5.63
CA PHE A 144 -4.40 -13.84 -5.56
C PHE A 144 -2.97 -13.68 -5.02
N SER A 145 -2.13 -14.72 -5.13
CA SER A 145 -0.67 -14.67 -4.90
C SER A 145 0.02 -15.91 -5.45
#